data_AF-A0A4P7LTL7-F1
#
_entry.id   AF-A0A4P7LTL7-F1
#
_cell.length_a   1.000
_cell.length_b   1.000
_cell.length_c   1.000
_cell.angle_alpha   90.00
_cell.angle_beta   90.00
_cell.angle_gamma   90.00
#
_symmetry.space_group_name_H-M   'P 1'
#
loop_
_entity.id
_entity.type
_entity.pdbx_description
1 polymer ?
#
loop_
_entity_poly.entity_id
_entity_poly.type
_entity_poly.pdbx_seq_one_letter_code
_entity_poly.pdbx_strand_id
1 'polypeptide(L)'
;MHIFIDESGTFTYATDRDSWCIVAAYAAPEYCRRQIETLIRDLRKLRGGAETKLKHLTEEQYALFLQRLSKLEGAAFAVAVDVGLHRREAIEHHRDLQAAAILSSRDKMRFEEGRQLLANLSGRIGALKPQLYTQLICQVKLFHQILSYGLLYFVQRNPPSLGNFRWRVDQKASAPTEYEEVFRDVLPAMLQTASLAEPMFSLQGADYRHFERFRYPPGEAPTYLKTDYGIDVPDADVNVGKIVGEDFQLVDSAKLAGVQVADLLASGLSRLLRGGFSDPDRISLLLGANFVQPPKGQPVVRLGSLDAKGRVADDKARLIRRMGAAAKSMLDR
;
A
#
# COMPACT_ATOMS: atom_id res chain seq x y z
N MET A 1 2.06 -15.28 2.21
CA MET A 1 2.11 -14.26 1.15
C MET A 1 3.30 -13.33 1.39
N HIS A 2 4.07 -13.01 0.34
CA HIS A 2 5.02 -11.91 0.38
C HIS A 2 4.37 -10.65 -0.18
N ILE A 3 4.61 -9.51 0.46
CA ILE A 3 4.11 -8.20 0.03
C ILE A 3 5.32 -7.26 -0.05
N PHE A 4 5.64 -6.84 -1.26
CA PHE A 4 6.77 -5.97 -1.54
C PHE A 4 6.27 -4.56 -1.81
N ILE A 5 6.90 -3.54 -1.24
CA ILE A 5 6.43 -2.15 -1.31
C ILE A 5 7.59 -1.23 -1.66
N ASP A 6 7.32 -0.30 -2.56
CA ASP A 6 8.20 0.82 -2.87
C ASP A 6 7.36 2.03 -3.33
N GLU A 7 8.00 3.18 -3.45
CA GLU A 7 7.39 4.42 -3.89
C GLU A 7 8.17 5.10 -5.02
N SER A 8 7.47 5.96 -5.74
CA SER A 8 8.03 6.79 -6.80
C SER A 8 7.56 8.23 -6.64
N GLY A 9 8.51 9.16 -6.73
CA GLY A 9 8.29 10.58 -6.49
C GLY A 9 8.80 11.01 -5.12
N THR A 10 8.97 12.32 -4.95
CA THR A 10 9.52 12.87 -3.71
C THR A 10 8.44 13.16 -2.68
N PHE A 11 7.15 13.22 -3.04
CA PHE A 11 6.07 13.70 -2.16
C PHE A 11 6.27 15.15 -1.68
N THR A 12 7.20 15.88 -2.28
CA THR A 12 7.43 17.31 -2.00
C THR A 12 6.37 18.14 -2.71
N TYR A 13 6.03 19.30 -2.15
CA TYR A 13 5.18 20.27 -2.84
C TYR A 13 5.69 20.56 -4.25
N ALA A 14 4.76 20.61 -5.20
CA ALA A 14 5.01 21.02 -6.56
C ALA A 14 4.04 22.15 -6.93
N THR A 15 4.52 23.11 -7.72
CA THR A 15 3.67 24.16 -8.29
C THR A 15 2.87 23.66 -9.49
N ASP A 16 3.39 22.63 -10.17
CA ASP A 16 2.82 22.09 -11.39
C ASP A 16 1.83 20.97 -11.04
N ARG A 17 0.65 21.01 -11.68
CA ARG A 17 -0.30 19.90 -11.66
C ARG A 17 0.29 18.66 -12.32
N ASP A 18 -0.34 17.51 -12.06
CA ASP A 18 0.12 16.20 -12.54
C ASP A 18 1.51 15.82 -12.01
N SER A 19 1.85 16.33 -10.82
CA SER A 19 3.07 15.98 -10.08
C SER A 19 2.84 14.69 -9.28
N TRP A 20 2.56 13.60 -10.00
CA TRP A 20 2.14 12.35 -9.40
C TRP A 20 3.24 11.68 -8.56
N CYS A 21 2.93 11.41 -7.30
CA CYS A 21 3.70 10.53 -6.42
C CYS A 21 2.90 9.25 -6.15
N ILE A 22 3.58 8.12 -6.09
CA ILE A 22 2.98 6.78 -6.09
C ILE A 22 3.61 5.97 -4.97
N VAL A 23 2.78 5.26 -4.20
CA VAL A 23 3.23 4.12 -3.41
C VAL A 23 2.58 2.88 -4.02
N ALA A 24 3.38 1.88 -4.38
CA ALA A 24 2.89 0.65 -4.97
C ALA A 24 3.33 -0.58 -4.17
N ALA A 25 2.51 -1.61 -4.25
CA ALA A 25 2.84 -2.92 -3.71
C ALA A 25 2.68 -4.00 -4.78
N TYR A 26 3.48 -5.05 -4.66
CA TYR A 26 3.25 -6.32 -5.32
C TYR A 26 3.13 -7.43 -4.28
N ALA A 27 1.95 -8.03 -4.19
CA ALA A 27 1.66 -9.14 -3.29
C ALA A 27 1.67 -10.45 -4.09
N ALA A 28 2.30 -11.48 -3.56
CA ALA A 28 2.37 -12.78 -4.24
C ALA A 28 2.38 -13.96 -3.25
N PRO A 29 1.81 -15.11 -3.66
CA PRO A 29 2.00 -16.37 -2.97
C PRO A 29 3.48 -16.71 -2.78
N GLU A 30 3.79 -17.44 -1.72
CA GLU A 30 5.18 -17.79 -1.38
C GLU A 30 5.85 -18.63 -2.48
N TYR A 31 5.13 -19.57 -3.11
CA TYR A 31 5.68 -20.38 -4.19
C TYR A 31 6.04 -19.57 -5.45
N CYS A 32 5.45 -18.38 -5.66
CA CYS A 32 5.77 -17.53 -6.81
C CYS A 32 7.14 -16.86 -6.69
N ARG A 33 7.79 -16.91 -5.52
CA ARG A 33 9.07 -16.22 -5.26
C ARG A 33 10.15 -16.55 -6.29
N ARG A 34 10.33 -17.83 -6.63
CA ARG A 34 11.35 -18.26 -7.62
C ARG A 34 11.06 -17.75 -9.04
N GLN A 35 9.78 -17.62 -9.40
CA GLN A 35 9.37 -17.08 -10.70
C GLN A 35 9.65 -15.58 -10.78
N ILE A 36 9.37 -14.85 -9.70
CA ILE A 36 9.71 -13.42 -9.56
C ILE A 36 11.22 -13.21 -9.66
N GLU A 37 12.00 -14.02 -8.92
CA GLU A 37 13.47 -13.97 -8.98
C GLU A 37 14.00 -14.25 -10.38
N THR A 38 13.40 -15.21 -11.10
CA THR A 38 13.75 -15.51 -12.49
C THR A 38 13.43 -14.33 -13.42
N LEU A 39 12.24 -13.75 -13.31
CA LEU A 39 11.82 -12.59 -14.10
C LEU A 39 12.79 -11.41 -13.92
N ILE A 40 13.12 -11.09 -12.67
CA ILE A 40 14.03 -9.98 -12.36
C ILE A 40 15.46 -10.31 -12.77
N ARG A 41 15.94 -11.53 -12.57
CA ARG A 41 17.26 -11.95 -13.05
C ARG A 41 17.40 -11.76 -14.55
N ASP A 42 16.38 -12.14 -15.34
CA ASP A 42 16.39 -11.92 -16.78
C ASP A 42 16.42 -10.43 -17.14
N LEU A 43 15.70 -9.61 -16.39
CA LEU A 43 15.72 -8.15 -16.57
C LEU A 43 17.09 -7.54 -16.20
N ARG A 44 17.77 -8.07 -15.18
CA ARG A 44 19.11 -7.65 -14.75
C ARG A 44 20.20 -8.06 -15.75
N LYS A 45 20.03 -9.16 -16.49
CA LYS A 45 20.96 -9.57 -17.56
C LYS A 45 21.12 -8.49 -18.64
N LEU A 46 20.08 -7.70 -18.90
CA LEU A 46 20.14 -6.55 -19.82
C LEU A 46 21.17 -5.49 -19.38
N ARG A 47 21.58 -5.51 -18.10
CA ARG A 47 22.54 -4.58 -17.50
C ARG A 47 23.72 -5.31 -16.84
N GLY A 48 24.11 -6.48 -17.34
CA GLY A 48 25.25 -7.21 -16.81
C GLY A 48 25.07 -7.67 -15.35
N GLY A 49 23.83 -7.86 -14.91
CA GLY A 49 23.49 -8.35 -13.55
C GLY A 49 23.19 -7.25 -12.53
N ALA A 50 23.41 -5.98 -12.85
CA ALA A 50 23.08 -4.86 -11.99
C ALA A 50 21.56 -4.64 -11.86
N GLU A 51 21.14 -3.92 -10.82
CA GLU A 51 19.74 -3.53 -10.67
C GLU A 51 19.26 -2.70 -11.87
N THR A 52 18.05 -3.04 -12.34
CA THR A 52 17.43 -2.43 -13.51
C THR A 52 16.24 -1.59 -13.07
N LYS A 53 16.44 -0.26 -13.04
CA LYS A 53 15.40 0.76 -12.88
C LYS A 53 14.68 1.04 -14.20
N LEU A 54 13.48 1.63 -14.13
CA LEU A 54 12.67 1.93 -15.32
C LEU A 54 13.40 2.78 -16.37
N LYS A 55 14.20 3.77 -15.95
CA LYS A 55 14.97 4.64 -16.85
C LYS A 55 16.01 3.89 -17.71
N HIS A 56 16.33 2.64 -17.35
CA HIS A 56 17.25 1.80 -18.10
C HIS A 56 16.55 0.89 -19.12
N LEU A 57 15.23 0.91 -19.16
CA LEU A 57 14.43 0.06 -20.04
C LEU A 57 13.90 0.87 -21.21
N THR A 58 13.92 0.26 -22.40
CA THR A 58 13.06 0.73 -23.49
C THR A 58 11.59 0.46 -23.15
N GLU A 59 10.68 1.16 -23.81
CA GLU A 59 9.24 0.96 -23.61
C GLU A 59 8.82 -0.49 -23.92
N GLU A 60 9.41 -1.11 -24.95
CA GLU A 60 9.16 -2.52 -25.28
C GLU A 60 9.68 -3.50 -24.23
N GLN A 61 10.86 -3.25 -23.67
CA GLN A 61 11.38 -4.08 -22.58
C GLN A 61 10.49 -3.97 -21.34
N TYR A 62 9.99 -2.77 -21.04
CA TYR A 62 9.06 -2.56 -19.95
C TYR A 62 7.70 -3.23 -20.21
N ALA A 63 7.16 -3.11 -21.42
CA ALA A 63 5.94 -3.79 -21.83
C ALA A 63 6.05 -5.32 -21.70
N LEU A 64 7.18 -5.90 -22.15
CA LEU A 64 7.44 -7.33 -22.02
C LEU A 64 7.56 -7.75 -20.54
N PHE A 65 8.21 -6.94 -19.71
CA PHE A 65 8.26 -7.16 -18.27
C PHE A 65 6.85 -7.22 -17.66
N LEU A 66 5.99 -6.24 -17.93
CA LEU A 66 4.61 -6.20 -17.43
C LEU A 66 3.78 -7.40 -17.92
N GLN A 67 3.96 -7.82 -19.17
CA GLN A 67 3.28 -8.98 -19.73
C GLN A 67 3.74 -10.30 -19.10
N ARG A 68 5.03 -10.43 -18.78
CA ARG A 68 5.55 -11.62 -18.08
C ARG A 68 5.11 -11.63 -16.61
N LEU A 69 5.08 -10.47 -15.97
CA LEU A 69 4.63 -10.31 -14.59
C LEU A 69 3.14 -10.68 -14.45
N SER A 70 2.29 -10.28 -15.41
CA SER A 70 0.85 -10.51 -15.31
C SER A 70 0.46 -11.99 -15.36
N LYS A 71 1.30 -12.82 -16.00
CA LYS A 71 1.20 -14.28 -16.04
C LYS A 71 1.56 -14.96 -14.71
N LEU A 72 2.18 -14.24 -13.77
CA LEU A 72 2.41 -14.74 -12.42
C LEU A 72 1.14 -14.56 -11.58
N GLU A 73 1.00 -15.36 -10.52
CA GLU A 73 -0.18 -15.36 -9.66
C GLU A 73 -0.16 -14.27 -8.57
N GLY A 74 0.81 -13.36 -8.62
CA GLY A 74 0.80 -12.16 -7.80
C GLY A 74 -0.12 -11.07 -8.36
N ALA A 75 -0.32 -10.03 -7.55
CA ALA A 75 -1.12 -8.88 -7.91
C ALA A 75 -0.60 -7.59 -7.26
N ALA A 76 -0.81 -6.49 -7.97
CA ALA A 76 -0.35 -5.17 -7.62
C ALA A 76 -1.48 -4.30 -7.03
N PHE A 77 -1.07 -3.34 -6.22
CA PHE A 77 -1.90 -2.31 -5.59
C PHE A 77 -1.14 -1.00 -5.64
N ALA A 78 -1.84 0.14 -5.76
CA ALA A 78 -1.18 1.43 -5.67
C ALA A 78 -2.10 2.52 -5.14
N VAL A 79 -1.48 3.46 -4.43
CA VAL A 79 -2.05 4.74 -4.07
C VAL A 79 -1.28 5.83 -4.80
N ALA A 80 -2.00 6.74 -5.45
CA ALA A 80 -1.44 7.88 -6.15
C ALA A 80 -1.95 9.20 -5.56
N VAL A 81 -1.06 10.18 -5.51
CA VAL A 81 -1.37 11.54 -5.07
C VAL A 81 -0.74 12.53 -6.04
N ASP A 82 -1.49 13.57 -6.43
CA ASP A 82 -0.96 14.69 -7.17
C ASP A 82 -0.58 15.80 -6.19
N VAL A 83 0.71 15.90 -5.88
CA VAL A 83 1.22 16.90 -4.92
C VAL A 83 1.17 18.32 -5.49
N GLY A 84 0.88 18.48 -6.78
CA GLY A 84 0.56 19.77 -7.41
C GLY A 84 -0.79 20.35 -6.95
N LEU A 85 -1.63 19.54 -6.32
CA LEU A 85 -2.92 19.96 -5.75
C LEU A 85 -2.84 20.26 -4.25
N HIS A 86 -1.70 20.06 -3.62
CA HIS A 86 -1.53 20.23 -2.18
C HIS A 86 -1.04 21.63 -1.85
N ARG A 87 -1.73 22.36 -0.98
CA ARG A 87 -1.20 23.54 -0.30
C ARG A 87 -0.49 23.11 0.97
N ARG A 88 0.71 23.66 1.20
CA ARG A 88 1.54 23.31 2.35
C ARG A 88 0.79 23.42 3.67
N GLU A 89 0.05 24.51 3.85
CA GLU A 89 -0.70 24.83 5.06
C GLU A 89 -1.81 23.80 5.30
N ALA A 90 -2.44 23.28 4.25
CA ALA A 90 -3.47 22.25 4.37
C ALA A 90 -2.87 20.92 4.85
N ILE A 91 -1.67 20.56 4.37
CA ILE A 91 -0.96 19.35 4.80
C ILE A 91 -0.51 19.46 6.26
N GLU A 92 0.08 20.59 6.64
CA GLU A 92 0.48 20.88 8.02
C GLU A 92 -0.74 20.86 8.95
N HIS A 93 -1.84 21.50 8.54
CA HIS A 93 -3.10 21.47 9.29
C HIS A 93 -3.65 20.05 9.46
N HIS A 94 -3.69 19.25 8.38
CA HIS A 94 -4.16 17.86 8.45
C HIS A 94 -3.26 17.01 9.37
N ARG A 95 -1.93 17.18 9.31
CA ARG A 95 -0.98 16.51 10.20
C ARG A 95 -1.24 16.88 11.65
N ASP A 96 -1.38 18.16 11.94
CA ASP A 96 -1.53 18.66 13.30
C ASP A 96 -2.87 18.25 13.91
N LEU A 97 -3.94 18.24 13.11
CA LEU A 97 -5.23 17.67 13.51
C LEU A 97 -5.12 16.18 13.85
N GLN A 98 -4.38 15.40 13.05
CA GLN A 98 -4.19 13.98 13.33
C GLN A 98 -3.35 13.73 14.58
N ALA A 99 -2.28 14.51 14.77
CA ALA A 99 -1.47 14.47 15.99
C ALA A 99 -2.33 14.81 17.22
N ALA A 100 -3.18 15.84 17.14
CA ALA A 100 -4.09 16.23 18.22
C ALA A 100 -5.17 15.16 18.49
N ALA A 101 -5.74 14.55 17.45
CA ALA A 101 -6.76 13.52 17.57
C ALA A 101 -6.26 12.31 18.37
N ILE A 102 -4.99 11.92 18.18
CA ILE A 102 -4.34 10.84 18.96
C ILE A 102 -4.36 11.14 20.46
N LEU A 103 -4.22 12.40 20.85
CA LEU A 103 -4.22 12.81 22.26
C LEU A 103 -5.63 12.88 22.87
N SER A 104 -6.69 12.98 22.06
CA SER A 104 -8.06 13.13 22.55
C SER A 104 -8.54 11.95 23.41
N SER A 105 -7.92 10.78 23.25
CA SER A 105 -8.20 9.56 24.04
C SER A 105 -7.21 9.34 25.18
N ARG A 106 -6.22 10.23 25.37
CA ARG A 106 -5.17 10.07 26.39
C ARG A 106 -5.74 9.97 27.79
N ASP A 107 -6.68 10.83 28.14
CA ASP A 107 -7.25 10.87 29.50
C ASP A 107 -8.15 9.66 29.80
N LYS A 108 -8.64 8.98 28.75
CA LYS A 108 -9.41 7.74 28.86
C LYS A 108 -8.53 6.51 29.13
N MET A 109 -7.22 6.62 28.91
CA MET A 109 -6.29 5.51 29.15
C MET A 109 -6.15 5.21 30.64
N ARG A 110 -6.32 3.93 30.98
CA ARG A 110 -6.21 3.40 32.35
C ARG A 110 -4.77 3.34 32.85
N PHE A 111 -3.81 3.10 31.95
CA PHE A 111 -2.40 2.88 32.28
C PHE A 111 -1.53 4.04 31.78
N GLU A 112 -0.52 4.42 32.56
CA GLU A 112 0.38 5.54 32.25
C GLU A 112 1.25 5.22 31.03
N GLU A 113 1.65 3.96 30.86
CA GLU A 113 2.37 3.48 29.69
C GLU A 113 1.59 3.76 28.40
N GLY A 114 0.27 3.55 28.42
CA GLY A 114 -0.62 3.87 27.30
C GLY A 114 -0.70 5.37 27.03
N ARG A 115 -0.70 6.20 28.08
CA ARG A 115 -0.69 7.68 27.95
C ARG A 115 0.62 8.18 27.36
N GLN A 116 1.74 7.62 27.80
CA GLN A 116 3.05 7.96 27.26
C GLN A 116 3.19 7.50 25.81
N LEU A 117 2.66 6.31 25.47
CA LEU A 117 2.63 5.82 24.09
C LEU A 117 1.85 6.78 23.17
N LEU A 118 0.67 7.23 23.57
CA LEU A 118 -0.12 8.21 22.80
C LEU A 118 0.61 9.55 22.67
N ALA A 119 1.24 10.03 23.73
CA ALA A 119 2.03 11.26 23.71
C ALA A 119 3.20 11.16 22.72
N ASN A 120 3.96 10.07 22.79
CA ASN A 120 5.07 9.79 21.89
C ASN A 120 4.60 9.67 20.43
N LEU A 121 3.48 8.98 20.20
CA LEU A 121 2.90 8.79 18.87
C LEU A 121 2.46 10.13 18.25
N SER A 122 1.73 10.94 19.01
CA SER A 122 1.30 12.28 18.62
C SER A 122 2.50 13.17 18.28
N GLY A 123 3.50 13.22 19.16
CA GLY A 123 4.71 14.02 18.96
C GLY A 123 5.47 13.62 17.70
N ARG A 124 5.63 12.31 17.45
CA ARG A 124 6.31 11.78 16.26
C ARG A 124 5.58 12.13 14.97
N ILE A 125 4.25 12.02 14.93
CA ILE A 125 3.46 12.42 13.76
C ILE A 125 3.55 13.94 13.54
N GLY A 126 3.42 14.75 14.61
CA GLY A 126 3.52 16.21 14.53
C GLY A 126 4.89 16.70 14.07
N ALA A 127 5.96 15.96 14.36
CA ALA A 127 7.32 16.28 13.94
C ALA A 127 7.61 15.97 12.46
N LEU A 128 6.78 15.16 11.79
CA LEU A 128 7.02 14.79 10.40
C LEU A 128 6.97 16.01 9.48
N LYS A 129 7.97 16.13 8.61
CA LYS A 129 7.93 17.09 7.49
C LYS A 129 6.72 16.80 6.59
N PRO A 130 6.07 17.81 5.99
CA PRO A 130 4.87 17.61 5.16
C PRO A 130 5.01 16.54 4.06
N GLN A 131 6.21 16.44 3.49
CA GLN A 131 6.57 15.42 2.51
C GLN A 131 6.42 14.00 3.06
N LEU A 132 7.09 13.72 4.19
CA LEU A 132 7.07 12.40 4.84
C LEU A 132 5.70 12.08 5.39
N TYR A 133 4.97 13.09 5.88
CA TYR A 133 3.60 12.92 6.30
C TYR A 133 2.68 12.51 5.14
N THR A 134 2.83 13.14 3.97
CA THR A 134 2.06 12.78 2.77
C THR A 134 2.36 11.33 2.36
N GLN A 135 3.63 10.95 2.35
CA GLN A 135 4.07 9.58 2.08
C GLN A 135 3.47 8.59 3.09
N LEU A 136 3.48 8.91 4.38
CA LEU A 136 2.89 8.09 5.45
C LEU A 136 1.41 7.79 5.17
N ILE A 137 0.61 8.81 4.87
CA ILE A 137 -0.81 8.60 4.61
C ILE A 137 -1.04 7.75 3.36
N CYS A 138 -0.25 7.94 2.30
CA CYS A 138 -0.32 7.10 1.11
C CYS A 138 0.03 5.64 1.43
N GLN A 139 1.08 5.39 2.22
CA GLN A 139 1.47 4.05 2.65
C GLN A 139 0.37 3.40 3.52
N VAL A 140 -0.19 4.11 4.50
CA VAL A 140 -1.32 3.60 5.33
C VAL A 140 -2.51 3.22 4.44
N LYS A 141 -2.89 4.07 3.48
CA LYS A 141 -3.98 3.76 2.53
C LYS A 141 -3.68 2.54 1.67
N LEU A 142 -2.42 2.34 1.27
CA LEU A 142 -1.99 1.18 0.49
C LEU A 142 -2.11 -0.10 1.31
N PHE A 143 -1.61 -0.10 2.55
CA PHE A 143 -1.74 -1.24 3.46
C PHE A 143 -3.20 -1.59 3.71
N HIS A 144 -4.05 -0.59 4.01
CA HIS A 144 -5.49 -0.79 4.19
C HIS A 144 -6.15 -1.38 2.94
N GLN A 145 -5.76 -0.93 1.74
CA GLN A 145 -6.25 -1.48 0.47
C GLN A 145 -5.82 -2.95 0.28
N ILE A 146 -4.58 -3.31 0.61
CA ILE A 146 -4.09 -4.70 0.53
C ILE A 146 -4.84 -5.60 1.50
N LEU A 147 -5.08 -5.13 2.73
CA LEU A 147 -5.85 -5.88 3.72
C LEU A 147 -7.33 -6.00 3.32
N SER A 148 -7.90 -4.98 2.69
CA SER A 148 -9.30 -5.00 2.28
C SER A 148 -9.54 -5.86 1.03
N TYR A 149 -8.66 -5.79 0.02
CA TYR A 149 -8.90 -6.40 -1.30
C TYR A 149 -7.94 -7.55 -1.61
N GLY A 150 -6.72 -7.51 -1.08
CA GLY A 150 -5.77 -8.62 -1.23
C GLY A 150 -6.27 -9.88 -0.54
N LEU A 151 -6.85 -9.77 0.66
CA LEU A 151 -7.44 -10.92 1.36
C LEU A 151 -8.51 -11.62 0.50
N LEU A 152 -9.44 -10.83 -0.06
CA LEU A 152 -10.49 -11.33 -0.94
C LEU A 152 -9.91 -11.97 -2.20
N TYR A 153 -8.91 -11.33 -2.82
CA TYR A 153 -8.30 -11.83 -4.05
C TYR A 153 -7.60 -13.18 -3.85
N PHE A 154 -6.82 -13.30 -2.77
CA PHE A 154 -6.01 -14.48 -2.50
C PHE A 154 -6.79 -15.62 -1.85
N VAL A 155 -7.83 -15.37 -1.04
CA VAL A 155 -8.66 -16.45 -0.48
C VAL A 155 -9.32 -17.29 -1.58
N GLN A 156 -9.70 -16.66 -2.70
CA GLN A 156 -10.37 -17.32 -3.82
C GLN A 156 -9.43 -18.16 -4.70
N ARG A 157 -8.12 -17.96 -4.60
CA ARG A 157 -7.13 -18.53 -5.53
C ARG A 157 -6.13 -19.45 -4.84
N ASN A 158 -5.66 -19.01 -3.69
CA ASN A 158 -4.69 -19.73 -2.90
C ASN A 158 -4.86 -19.37 -1.41
N PRO A 159 -5.89 -19.90 -0.75
CA PRO A 159 -6.15 -19.66 0.66
C PRO A 159 -4.93 -19.85 1.59
N PRO A 160 -4.06 -20.88 1.40
CA PRO A 160 -2.82 -21.03 2.17
C PRO A 160 -1.92 -19.80 2.21
N SER A 161 -1.96 -18.93 1.18
CA SER A 161 -1.18 -17.69 1.19
C SER A 161 -1.53 -16.74 2.32
N LEU A 162 -2.75 -16.84 2.87
CA LEU A 162 -3.23 -15.99 3.96
C LEU A 162 -2.73 -16.42 5.34
N GLY A 163 -1.98 -17.52 5.45
CA GLY A 163 -1.41 -17.96 6.73
C GLY A 163 -0.20 -17.16 7.22
N ASN A 164 0.43 -16.37 6.34
CA ASN A 164 1.60 -15.56 6.68
C ASN A 164 1.59 -14.27 5.85
N PHE A 165 1.89 -13.13 6.46
CA PHE A 165 2.03 -11.84 5.78
C PHE A 165 3.46 -11.32 5.97
N ARG A 166 4.25 -11.36 4.90
CA ARG A 166 5.66 -10.97 4.93
C ARG A 166 5.86 -9.66 4.21
N TRP A 167 5.88 -8.57 4.97
CA TRP A 167 6.03 -7.21 4.46
C TRP A 167 7.50 -6.90 4.24
N ARG A 168 7.84 -6.49 3.02
CA ARG A 168 9.19 -6.13 2.58
C ARG A 168 9.12 -4.76 1.95
N VAL A 169 9.51 -3.75 2.71
CA VAL A 169 9.44 -2.34 2.31
C VAL A 169 10.85 -1.91 1.90
N ASP A 170 10.97 -1.24 0.75
CA ASP A 170 12.24 -0.68 0.31
C ASP A 170 12.81 0.29 1.34
N GLN A 171 14.06 0.05 1.76
CA GLN A 171 14.74 0.90 2.72
C GLN A 171 15.47 2.04 2.01
N LYS A 172 15.41 3.26 2.56
CA LYS A 172 16.07 4.43 1.93
C LYS A 172 17.54 4.58 2.24
N ALA A 173 18.01 3.97 3.32
CA ALA A 173 19.40 4.01 3.73
C ALA A 173 19.87 2.62 4.22
N SER A 174 21.17 2.50 4.51
CA SER A 174 21.75 1.26 5.06
C SER A 174 21.24 0.94 6.46
N ALA A 175 20.80 1.95 7.21
CA ALA A 175 20.12 1.84 8.48
C ALA A 175 18.71 2.45 8.36
N PRO A 176 17.72 1.98 9.16
CA PRO A 176 16.40 2.59 9.22
C PRO A 176 16.51 4.09 9.51
N THR A 177 15.77 4.87 8.73
CA THR A 177 15.59 6.30 8.95
C THR A 177 14.58 6.53 10.07
N GLU A 178 14.63 7.71 10.70
CA GLU A 178 13.63 8.13 11.69
C GLU A 178 12.20 7.99 11.14
N TYR A 179 12.00 8.32 9.86
CA TYR A 179 10.71 8.14 9.20
C TYR A 179 10.25 6.68 9.18
N GLU A 180 11.12 5.75 8.78
CA GLU A 180 10.76 4.33 8.67
C GLU A 180 10.45 3.72 10.04
N GLU A 181 11.14 4.17 11.10
CA GLU A 181 10.80 3.83 12.48
C GLU A 181 9.43 4.40 12.86
N VAL A 182 9.16 5.68 12.58
CA VAL A 182 7.85 6.31 12.85
C VAL A 182 6.75 5.56 12.12
N PHE A 183 6.96 5.27 10.84
CA PHE A 183 6.02 4.53 10.01
C PHE A 183 5.69 3.17 10.62
N ARG A 184 6.70 2.36 10.97
CA ARG A 184 6.49 1.04 11.54
C ARG A 184 5.67 1.08 12.83
N ASP A 185 5.95 2.07 13.68
CA ASP A 185 5.32 2.16 15.00
C ASP A 185 3.88 2.69 14.92
N VAL A 186 3.60 3.63 14.01
CA VAL A 186 2.26 4.24 13.90
C VAL A 186 1.29 3.40 13.08
N LEU A 187 1.80 2.59 12.15
CA LEU A 187 1.01 1.90 11.12
C LEU A 187 -0.13 1.04 11.69
N PRO A 188 0.07 0.17 12.71
CA PRO A 188 -1.02 -0.63 13.27
C PRO A 188 -2.21 0.20 13.77
N ALA A 189 -1.93 1.27 14.53
CA ALA A 189 -2.97 2.13 15.10
C ALA A 189 -3.71 2.92 14.00
N MET A 190 -2.99 3.37 12.98
CA MET A 190 -3.59 4.07 11.84
C MET A 190 -4.46 3.14 11.00
N LEU A 191 -4.02 1.90 10.77
CA LEU A 191 -4.81 0.91 10.05
C LEU A 191 -6.06 0.48 10.80
N GLN A 192 -5.97 0.33 12.12
CA GLN A 192 -7.14 0.08 12.94
C GLN A 192 -8.15 1.23 12.84
N THR A 193 -7.68 2.48 12.93
CA THR A 193 -8.54 3.65 12.74
C THR A 193 -9.21 3.63 11.36
N ALA A 194 -8.44 3.31 10.31
CA ALA A 194 -8.97 3.18 8.95
C ALA A 194 -10.03 2.06 8.84
N SER A 195 -9.85 0.93 9.54
CA SER A 195 -10.83 -0.16 9.53
C SER A 195 -12.11 0.14 10.30
N LEU A 196 -12.09 1.09 11.26
CA LEU A 196 -13.33 1.56 11.90
C LEU A 196 -14.18 2.39 10.93
N ALA A 197 -13.55 3.18 10.08
CA ALA A 197 -14.24 4.01 9.07
C ALA A 197 -14.62 3.21 7.82
N GLU A 198 -13.73 2.33 7.36
CA GLU A 198 -13.89 1.46 6.20
C GLU A 198 -13.62 0.01 6.61
N PRO A 199 -14.62 -0.72 7.16
CA PRO A 199 -14.46 -2.09 7.64
C PRO A 199 -14.00 -3.05 6.56
N MET A 200 -13.11 -3.97 6.95
CA MET A 200 -12.73 -5.10 6.10
C MET A 200 -13.90 -6.09 6.04
N PHE A 201 -14.22 -6.57 4.85
CA PHE A 201 -15.26 -7.58 4.65
C PHE A 201 -14.63 -8.92 4.27
N SER A 202 -15.40 -10.00 4.39
CA SER A 202 -14.99 -11.36 4.02
C SER A 202 -15.97 -11.95 3.02
N LEU A 203 -15.50 -12.82 2.13
CA LEU A 203 -16.36 -13.55 1.22
C LEU A 203 -17.03 -14.71 1.96
N GLN A 204 -18.36 -14.78 1.89
CA GLN A 204 -19.10 -15.89 2.46
C GLN A 204 -18.72 -17.19 1.74
N GLY A 205 -18.44 -18.25 2.52
CA GLY A 205 -18.11 -19.58 1.98
C GLY A 205 -16.66 -19.77 1.53
N ALA A 206 -15.83 -18.72 1.55
CA ALA A 206 -14.41 -18.85 1.22
C ALA A 206 -13.60 -19.51 2.36
N ASP A 207 -12.48 -20.16 2.00
CA ASP A 207 -11.64 -20.90 2.96
C ASP A 207 -10.68 -19.99 3.73
N TYR A 208 -11.14 -19.45 4.87
CA TYR A 208 -10.29 -18.62 5.74
C TYR A 208 -9.52 -19.40 6.80
N ARG A 209 -9.50 -20.75 6.78
CA ARG A 209 -8.86 -21.56 7.85
C ARG A 209 -7.41 -21.20 8.10
N HIS A 210 -6.66 -20.83 7.07
CA HIS A 210 -5.27 -20.39 7.19
C HIS A 210 -5.13 -18.99 7.81
N PHE A 211 -6.15 -18.13 7.66
CA PHE A 211 -6.18 -16.77 8.18
C PHE A 211 -6.62 -16.70 9.65
N GLU A 212 -7.28 -17.73 10.19
CA GLU A 212 -7.84 -17.76 11.55
C GLU A 212 -6.84 -17.38 12.66
N ARG A 213 -5.55 -17.68 12.47
CA ARG A 213 -4.49 -17.31 13.44
C ARG A 213 -4.33 -15.80 13.65
N PHE A 214 -4.89 -14.98 12.76
CA PHE A 214 -4.88 -13.52 12.84
C PHE A 214 -6.15 -12.95 13.47
N ARG A 215 -7.11 -13.79 13.87
CA ARG A 215 -8.25 -13.36 14.66
C ARG A 215 -7.88 -13.34 16.15
N TYR A 216 -8.53 -12.47 16.90
CA TYR A 216 -8.44 -12.51 18.36
C TYR A 216 -9.06 -13.82 18.88
N PRO A 217 -8.41 -14.51 19.82
CA PRO A 217 -9.06 -15.60 20.55
C PRO A 217 -10.33 -15.11 21.24
N PRO A 218 -11.33 -16.00 21.48
CA PRO A 218 -12.53 -15.64 22.22
C PRO A 218 -12.19 -14.98 23.56
N GLY A 219 -12.78 -13.80 23.83
CA GLY A 219 -12.51 -13.03 25.05
C GLY A 219 -11.22 -12.20 25.08
N GLU A 220 -10.36 -12.30 24.06
CA GLU A 220 -9.12 -11.49 23.94
C GLU A 220 -9.29 -10.28 23.00
N ALA A 221 -10.46 -10.10 22.40
CA ALA A 221 -10.75 -8.94 21.57
C ALA A 221 -10.68 -7.64 22.39
N PRO A 222 -10.21 -6.51 21.81
CA PRO A 222 -10.07 -5.26 22.55
C PRO A 222 -11.42 -4.71 23.01
N THR A 223 -11.62 -4.68 24.33
CA THR A 223 -12.90 -4.27 24.94
C THR A 223 -13.22 -2.79 24.75
N TYR A 224 -12.20 -1.95 24.55
CA TYR A 224 -12.38 -0.50 24.36
C TYR A 224 -13.19 -0.15 23.11
N LEU A 225 -13.22 -1.02 22.09
CA LEU A 225 -14.01 -0.80 20.88
C LEU A 225 -15.51 -0.76 21.21
N LYS A 226 -15.96 -1.64 22.11
CA LYS A 226 -17.33 -1.63 22.60
C LYS A 226 -17.56 -0.53 23.63
N THR A 227 -16.68 -0.39 24.63
CA THR A 227 -16.93 0.54 25.75
C THR A 227 -16.82 2.01 25.34
N ASP A 228 -15.91 2.34 24.43
CA ASP A 228 -15.55 3.74 24.15
C ASP A 228 -16.10 4.21 22.81
N TYR A 229 -16.34 3.29 21.86
CA TYR A 229 -16.85 3.59 20.52
C TYR A 229 -18.23 2.99 20.24
N GLY A 230 -18.78 2.18 21.16
CA GLY A 230 -20.08 1.52 20.95
C GLY A 230 -20.08 0.51 19.81
N ILE A 231 -18.89 0.04 19.40
CA ILE A 231 -18.74 -0.88 18.29
C ILE A 231 -18.81 -2.30 18.87
N ASP A 232 -19.89 -3.00 18.56
CA ASP A 232 -19.98 -4.43 18.83
C ASP A 232 -19.05 -5.17 17.88
N VAL A 233 -17.89 -5.53 18.41
CA VAL A 233 -16.91 -6.36 17.75
C VAL A 233 -17.35 -7.82 17.93
N PRO A 234 -17.69 -8.55 16.86
CA PRO A 234 -18.00 -9.97 16.97
C PRO A 234 -16.82 -10.72 17.61
N ASP A 235 -17.11 -11.80 18.34
CA ASP A 235 -16.06 -12.74 18.75
C ASP A 235 -15.25 -13.17 17.51
N ALA A 236 -13.91 -13.16 17.63
CA ALA A 236 -12.96 -13.45 16.55
C ALA A 236 -12.79 -12.37 15.45
N ASP A 237 -12.84 -11.09 15.80
CA ASP A 237 -12.41 -10.02 14.88
C ASP A 237 -10.89 -10.03 14.60
N VAL A 238 -10.49 -9.35 13.53
CA VAL A 238 -9.14 -9.42 12.98
C VAL A 238 -8.15 -8.57 13.77
N ASN A 239 -7.05 -9.19 14.22
CA ASN A 239 -5.90 -8.51 14.80
C ASN A 239 -4.99 -7.95 13.69
N VAL A 240 -5.31 -6.74 13.24
CA VAL A 240 -4.54 -5.99 12.21
C VAL A 240 -3.08 -5.79 12.64
N GLY A 241 -2.84 -5.53 13.93
CA GLY A 241 -1.50 -5.35 14.48
C GLY A 241 -0.62 -6.59 14.28
N LYS A 242 -1.18 -7.79 14.48
CA LYS A 242 -0.48 -9.05 14.23
C LYS A 242 -0.18 -9.27 12.75
N ILE A 243 -1.14 -8.99 11.87
CA ILE A 243 -0.96 -9.14 10.41
C ILE A 243 0.21 -8.30 9.89
N VAL A 244 0.33 -7.07 10.41
CA VAL A 244 1.35 -6.12 9.96
C VAL A 244 2.67 -6.29 10.70
N GLY A 245 2.63 -6.61 11.99
CA GLY A 245 3.80 -6.62 12.87
C GLY A 245 4.56 -7.94 12.93
N GLU A 246 3.94 -9.09 12.64
CA GLU A 246 4.58 -10.41 12.83
C GLU A 246 5.81 -10.62 11.93
N ASP A 247 5.75 -10.21 10.67
CA ASP A 247 6.89 -10.32 9.74
C ASP A 247 7.00 -9.07 8.84
N PHE A 248 7.58 -8.00 9.42
CA PHE A 248 7.87 -6.74 8.76
C PHE A 248 9.38 -6.50 8.68
N GLN A 249 9.90 -6.22 7.47
CA GLN A 249 11.31 -5.91 7.27
C GLN A 249 11.49 -4.76 6.28
N LEU A 250 12.36 -3.82 6.65
CA LEU A 250 12.98 -2.87 5.73
C LEU A 250 14.10 -3.62 5.00
N VAL A 251 14.14 -3.52 3.68
CA VAL A 251 15.06 -4.31 2.85
C VAL A 251 15.60 -3.52 1.67
N ASP A 252 16.78 -3.92 1.20
CA ASP A 252 17.44 -3.38 0.02
C ASP A 252 16.85 -3.97 -1.27
N SER A 253 16.32 -3.13 -2.16
CA SER A 253 15.76 -3.53 -3.47
C SER A 253 16.75 -4.30 -4.36
N ALA A 254 18.06 -4.04 -4.22
CA ALA A 254 19.08 -4.76 -4.98
C ALA A 254 19.14 -6.25 -4.58
N LYS A 255 18.75 -6.57 -3.34
CA LYS A 255 18.82 -7.93 -2.77
C LYS A 255 17.51 -8.70 -2.89
N LEU A 256 16.37 -8.03 -2.97
CA LEU A 256 15.06 -8.69 -3.08
C LEU A 256 14.34 -8.34 -4.39
N ALA A 257 14.25 -9.33 -5.27
CA ALA A 257 13.59 -9.21 -6.58
C ALA A 257 12.17 -8.63 -6.51
N GLY A 258 11.38 -9.01 -5.50
CA GLY A 258 10.01 -8.51 -5.34
C GLY A 258 9.92 -7.01 -5.07
N VAL A 259 10.89 -6.42 -4.35
CA VAL A 259 10.94 -4.97 -4.13
C VAL A 259 11.26 -4.24 -5.42
N GLN A 260 12.19 -4.78 -6.23
CA GLN A 260 12.44 -4.24 -7.58
C GLN A 260 11.20 -4.33 -8.49
N VAL A 261 10.33 -5.33 -8.32
CA VAL A 261 9.02 -5.36 -9.02
C VAL A 261 8.14 -4.19 -8.56
N ALA A 262 8.03 -3.94 -7.25
CA ALA A 262 7.25 -2.83 -6.70
C ALA A 262 7.78 -1.47 -7.21
N ASP A 263 9.10 -1.27 -7.23
CA ASP A 263 9.76 -0.07 -7.81
C ASP A 263 9.36 0.15 -9.27
N LEU A 264 9.48 -0.89 -10.10
CA LEU A 264 9.15 -0.80 -11.53
C LEU A 264 7.65 -0.54 -11.78
N LEU A 265 6.77 -1.01 -10.89
CA LEU A 265 5.34 -0.70 -10.93
C LEU A 265 5.06 0.74 -10.49
N ALA A 266 5.66 1.20 -9.38
CA ALA A 266 5.50 2.57 -8.88
C ALA A 266 6.02 3.60 -9.89
N SER A 267 7.25 3.39 -10.37
CA SER A 267 7.92 4.23 -11.36
C SER A 267 7.18 4.23 -12.70
N GLY A 268 6.67 3.07 -13.13
CA GLY A 268 5.92 2.99 -14.38
C GLY A 268 4.57 3.68 -14.30
N LEU A 269 3.85 3.51 -13.19
CA LEU A 269 2.59 4.22 -12.97
C LEU A 269 2.81 5.74 -12.89
N SER A 270 3.85 6.19 -12.19
CA SER A 270 4.21 7.61 -12.14
C SER A 270 4.50 8.16 -13.54
N ARG A 271 5.32 7.46 -14.33
CA ARG A 271 5.62 7.82 -15.72
C ARG A 271 4.37 7.85 -16.60
N LEU A 272 3.44 6.90 -16.42
CA LEU A 272 2.17 6.86 -17.15
C LEU A 272 1.32 8.10 -16.85
N LEU A 273 1.13 8.40 -15.56
CA LEU A 273 0.31 9.54 -15.14
C LEU A 273 0.95 10.88 -15.51
N ARG A 274 2.28 10.96 -15.60
CA ARG A 274 3.00 12.15 -16.09
C ARG A 274 3.06 12.25 -17.63
N GLY A 275 2.48 11.29 -18.37
CA GLY A 275 2.46 11.31 -19.84
C GLY A 275 3.81 10.98 -20.49
N GLY A 276 4.67 10.22 -19.82
CA GLY A 276 6.04 9.94 -20.27
C GLY A 276 6.24 8.73 -21.19
N PHE A 277 5.17 8.07 -21.65
CA PHE A 277 5.23 6.94 -22.58
C PHE A 277 4.76 7.35 -23.98
N SER A 278 5.33 6.75 -25.02
CA SER A 278 4.90 6.96 -26.40
C SER A 278 3.56 6.30 -26.71
N ASP A 279 3.28 5.13 -26.12
CA ASP A 279 2.01 4.43 -26.21
C ASP A 279 1.38 4.25 -24.81
N PRO A 280 0.82 5.32 -24.23
CA PRO A 280 0.24 5.27 -22.88
C PRO A 280 -0.98 4.34 -22.82
N ASP A 281 -1.71 4.17 -23.93
CA ASP A 281 -2.88 3.31 -24.00
C ASP A 281 -2.49 1.83 -23.87
N ARG A 282 -1.46 1.35 -24.56
CA ARG A 282 -0.94 -0.02 -24.38
C ARG A 282 -0.35 -0.23 -22.98
N ILE A 283 0.48 0.71 -22.50
CA ILE A 283 1.10 0.60 -21.18
C ILE A 283 0.04 0.58 -20.07
N SER A 284 -1.04 1.37 -20.18
CA SER A 284 -2.13 1.34 -19.20
C SER A 284 -2.82 -0.03 -19.10
N LEU A 285 -3.01 -0.73 -20.23
CA LEU A 285 -3.59 -2.08 -20.22
C LEU A 285 -2.64 -3.09 -19.56
N LEU A 286 -1.34 -3.02 -19.91
CA LEU A 286 -0.33 -3.93 -19.37
C LEU A 286 -0.08 -3.72 -17.87
N LEU A 287 -0.08 -2.45 -17.41
CA LEU A 287 -0.07 -2.14 -15.99
C LEU A 287 -1.34 -2.69 -15.34
N GLY A 288 -2.52 -2.37 -15.87
CA GLY A 288 -3.80 -2.86 -15.38
C GLY A 288 -3.84 -4.37 -15.15
N ALA A 289 -3.36 -5.16 -16.11
CA ALA A 289 -3.30 -6.62 -16.04
C ALA A 289 -2.51 -7.20 -14.86
N ASN A 290 -1.73 -6.37 -14.16
CA ASN A 290 -1.02 -6.74 -12.94
C ASN A 290 -1.77 -6.39 -11.66
N PHE A 291 -2.79 -5.54 -11.70
CA PHE A 291 -3.47 -5.00 -10.51
C PHE A 291 -4.76 -5.77 -10.17
N VAL A 292 -5.14 -5.75 -8.90
CA VAL A 292 -6.44 -6.29 -8.46
C VAL A 292 -7.56 -5.31 -8.80
N GLN A 293 -8.65 -5.81 -9.40
CA GLN A 293 -9.87 -5.05 -9.59
C GLN A 293 -10.52 -4.75 -8.22
N PRO A 294 -10.69 -3.47 -7.85
CA PRO A 294 -11.37 -3.12 -6.61
C PRO A 294 -12.89 -3.32 -6.74
N PRO A 295 -13.66 -3.18 -5.64
CA PRO A 295 -15.12 -3.18 -5.69
C PRO A 295 -15.68 -2.17 -6.71
N LYS A 296 -16.91 -2.44 -7.18
CA LYS A 296 -17.58 -1.63 -8.21
C LYS A 296 -17.58 -0.14 -7.83
N GLY A 297 -17.18 0.71 -8.76
CA GLY A 297 -17.16 2.17 -8.59
C GLY A 297 -15.85 2.73 -8.05
N GLN A 298 -14.89 1.88 -7.65
CA GLN A 298 -13.57 2.33 -7.22
C GLN A 298 -12.52 2.23 -8.34
N PRO A 299 -11.55 3.15 -8.40
CA PRO A 299 -10.45 3.07 -9.36
C PRO A 299 -9.40 2.04 -8.92
N VAL A 300 -8.80 1.34 -9.90
CA VAL A 300 -7.75 0.33 -9.66
C VAL A 300 -6.48 0.92 -9.00
N VAL A 301 -6.21 2.19 -9.26
CA VAL A 301 -5.25 3.01 -8.53
C VAL A 301 -6.05 3.90 -7.59
N ARG A 302 -5.85 3.75 -6.27
CA ARG A 302 -6.54 4.59 -5.29
C ARG A 302 -5.96 6.00 -5.37
N LEU A 303 -6.82 6.97 -5.62
CA LEU A 303 -6.42 8.38 -5.70
C LEU A 303 -6.63 9.04 -4.33
N GLY A 304 -5.62 9.74 -3.85
CA GLY A 304 -5.66 10.49 -2.60
C GLY A 304 -5.35 11.97 -2.81
N SER A 305 -5.90 12.80 -1.93
CA SER A 305 -5.47 14.17 -1.67
C SER A 305 -5.57 14.38 -0.17
N LEU A 306 -4.61 15.08 0.41
CA LEU A 306 -4.66 15.55 1.81
C LEU A 306 -5.08 17.02 1.91
N ASP A 307 -5.37 17.64 0.76
CA ASP A 307 -5.96 18.97 0.64
C ASP A 307 -7.37 18.84 0.02
N ALA A 308 -7.87 19.89 -0.60
CA ALA A 308 -9.17 19.97 -1.24
C ALA A 308 -9.37 18.86 -2.29
N LYS A 309 -10.65 18.51 -2.49
CA LYS A 309 -11.06 17.61 -3.57
C LYS A 309 -10.66 18.22 -4.90
N GLY A 310 -9.74 17.56 -5.60
CA GLY A 310 -9.34 17.92 -6.96
C GLY A 310 -10.03 17.05 -8.01
N ARG A 311 -10.02 17.55 -9.25
CA ARG A 311 -10.43 16.76 -10.42
C ARG A 311 -9.18 16.23 -11.11
N VAL A 312 -9.13 14.93 -11.34
CA VAL A 312 -8.11 14.30 -12.20
C VAL A 312 -8.38 14.67 -13.65
N ALA A 313 -7.33 15.04 -14.39
CA ALA A 313 -7.45 15.36 -15.80
C ALA A 313 -8.04 14.18 -16.61
N ASP A 314 -8.85 14.49 -17.61
CA ASP A 314 -9.70 13.50 -18.28
C ASP A 314 -8.89 12.42 -19.02
N ASP A 315 -7.70 12.78 -19.51
CA ASP A 315 -6.76 11.84 -20.12
C ASP A 315 -6.20 10.85 -19.08
N LYS A 316 -5.80 11.31 -17.89
CA LYS A 316 -5.33 10.43 -16.81
C LYS A 316 -6.45 9.54 -16.27
N ALA A 317 -7.65 10.11 -16.12
CA ALA A 317 -8.83 9.36 -15.73
C ALA A 317 -9.16 8.26 -16.76
N ARG A 318 -9.00 8.53 -18.06
CA ARG A 318 -9.14 7.52 -19.12
C ARG A 318 -8.14 6.38 -18.96
N LEU A 319 -6.86 6.69 -18.70
CA LEU A 319 -5.81 5.69 -18.52
C LEU A 319 -6.08 4.80 -17.28
N ILE A 320 -6.50 5.39 -16.16
CA ILE A 320 -6.86 4.63 -14.95
C ILE A 320 -8.07 3.72 -15.20
N ARG A 321 -9.09 4.20 -15.94
CA ARG A 321 -10.23 3.35 -16.33
C ARG A 321 -9.80 2.18 -17.22
N ARG A 322 -8.87 2.42 -18.16
CA ARG A 322 -8.28 1.35 -18.99
C ARG A 322 -7.52 0.33 -18.17
N MET A 323 -6.72 0.76 -17.20
CA MET A 323 -6.08 -0.15 -16.24
C MET A 323 -7.13 -1.02 -15.54
N GLY A 324 -8.24 -0.40 -15.07
CA GLY A 324 -9.31 -1.12 -14.40
C GLY A 324 -10.04 -2.15 -15.28
N ALA A 325 -10.14 -1.90 -16.59
CA ALA A 325 -10.72 -2.85 -17.54
C ALA A 325 -9.83 -4.08 -17.79
N ALA A 326 -8.52 -3.94 -17.63
CA ALA A 326 -7.57 -5.04 -17.75
C ALA A 326 -7.24 -5.72 -16.41
N ALA A 327 -7.70 -5.15 -15.29
CA ALA A 327 -7.37 -5.61 -13.94
C ALA A 327 -7.83 -7.04 -13.66
N LYS A 328 -7.10 -7.72 -12.77
CA LYS A 328 -7.41 -9.07 -12.31
C LYS A 328 -8.71 -9.05 -11.52
N SER A 329 -9.75 -9.68 -12.05
CA SER A 329 -11.07 -9.70 -11.43
C SER A 329 -11.08 -10.56 -10.16
N MET A 330 -12.03 -10.31 -9.26
CA MET A 330 -12.44 -11.36 -8.32
C MET A 330 -13.12 -12.51 -9.09
N LEU A 331 -13.04 -13.75 -8.59
CA LEU A 331 -13.73 -14.90 -9.20
C LEU A 331 -15.21 -14.85 -8.82
N ASP A 332 -15.46 -14.67 -7.52
CA ASP A 332 -16.76 -14.45 -6.90
C ASP A 332 -16.86 -12.98 -6.47
N ARG A 333 -18.03 -12.38 -6.72
CA ARG A 333 -18.34 -10.97 -6.39
C ARG A 333 -19.45 -10.89 -5.37
#